data_AF-A0A522U1I6-F1
#
_entry.id   AF-A0A522U1I6-F1
#
_cell.length_a   1.000
_cell.length_b   1.000
_cell.length_c   1.000
_cell.angle_alpha   90.00
_cell.angle_beta   90.00
_cell.angle_gamma   90.00
#
_symmetry.space_group_name_H-M   'P 1'
#
loop_
_entity.id
_entity.type
_entity.pdbx_description
1 polymer ?
#
loop_
_entity_poly.entity_id
_entity_poly.type
_entity_poly.pdbx_seq_one_letter_code
_entity_poly.pdbx_strand_id
1 'polypeptide(L)'
;MSTFVRVAHRQGWEVEVIRHAGEVETETFASREEAITHAQSLDPEWIEVGDIVGLGTPAQQHSWTTLRRRANGSYAPSALKWQAKRDD
;
A
#
# COMPACT_ATOMS: atom_id res chain seq x y z
N MET A 1 -12.26 -7.16 -10.94
CA MET A 1 -11.03 -7.84 -10.49
C MET A 1 -10.34 -6.90 -9.53
N SER A 2 -10.30 -7.24 -8.25
CA SER A 2 -9.76 -6.35 -7.23
C SER A 2 -8.24 -6.48 -7.20
N THR A 3 -7.56 -5.48 -7.76
CA THR A 3 -6.11 -5.32 -7.61
C THR A 3 -5.86 -4.60 -6.29
N PHE A 4 -5.05 -5.20 -5.43
CA PHE A 4 -4.66 -4.60 -4.15
C PHE A 4 -3.22 -4.15 -4.22
N VAL A 5 -2.92 -2.96 -3.70
CA VAL A 5 -1.57 -2.41 -3.73
C VAL A 5 -1.12 -2.05 -2.33
N ARG A 6 0.09 -2.46 -1.95
CA ARG A 6 0.76 -2.02 -0.73
C ARG A 6 1.98 -1.20 -1.08
N VAL A 7 2.20 -0.13 -0.35
CA VAL A 7 3.36 0.75 -0.46
C VAL A 7 4.04 0.78 0.90
N ALA A 8 5.31 0.40 0.99
CA ALA A 8 6.02 0.42 2.27
C ALA A 8 7.51 0.67 2.09
N HIS A 9 8.11 1.33 3.08
CA HIS A 9 9.56 1.50 3.08
C HIS A 9 10.23 0.27 3.73
N ARG A 10 11.00 -0.49 2.95
CA ARG A 10 11.82 -1.62 3.44
C ARG A 10 13.28 -1.43 2.99
N GLN A 11 13.64 -1.93 1.80
CA GLN A 11 14.96 -1.68 1.17
C GLN A 11 14.95 -0.45 0.23
N GLY A 12 13.88 0.33 0.30
CA GLY A 12 13.47 1.42 -0.58
C GLY A 12 11.95 1.58 -0.47
N TRP A 13 11.32 2.41 -1.30
CA TRP A 13 9.86 2.49 -1.35
C TRP A 13 9.30 1.39 -2.25
N GLU A 14 8.93 0.27 -1.65
CA GLU A 14 8.38 -0.89 -2.35
C GLU A 14 6.89 -0.73 -2.61
N VAL A 15 6.45 -1.04 -3.82
CA VAL A 15 5.05 -1.20 -4.22
C VAL A 15 4.80 -2.69 -4.51
N GLU A 16 3.95 -3.33 -3.72
CA GLU A 16 3.52 -4.72 -3.89
C GLU A 16 2.11 -4.74 -4.49
N VAL A 17 1.98 -5.29 -5.70
CA VAL A 17 0.70 -5.51 -6.38
C VAL A 17 0.25 -6.95 -6.13
N ILE A 18 -0.85 -7.11 -5.41
CA ILE A 18 -1.40 -8.40 -5.01
C ILE A 18 -2.66 -8.67 -5.84
N ARG A 19 -2.61 -9.69 -6.69
CA ARG A 19 -3.73 -10.12 -7.54
C ARG A 19 -4.43 -11.35 -6.96
N HIS A 20 -5.67 -11.59 -7.37
CA HIS A 20 -6.60 -12.60 -6.81
C HIS A 20 -6.15 -14.08 -6.97
N ALA A 21 -4.96 -14.34 -7.53
CA ALA A 21 -4.36 -15.66 -7.66
C ALA A 21 -3.13 -15.86 -6.74
N GLY A 22 -2.88 -14.93 -5.81
CA GLY A 22 -1.68 -14.95 -4.97
C GLY A 22 -0.41 -14.51 -5.71
N GLU A 23 -0.54 -14.04 -6.95
CA GLU A 23 0.53 -13.39 -7.69
C GLU A 23 0.84 -12.05 -7.03
N VAL A 24 2.08 -11.91 -6.58
CA VAL A 24 2.62 -10.69 -5.98
C VAL A 24 3.74 -10.18 -6.88
N GLU A 25 3.54 -9.00 -7.44
CA GLU A 25 4.58 -8.27 -8.17
C GLU A 25 5.09 -7.15 -7.27
N THR A 26 6.42 -7.01 -7.15
CA THR A 26 7.03 -5.97 -6.32
C THR A 26 7.94 -5.10 -7.16
N GLU A 27 7.75 -3.78 -7.07
CA GLU A 27 8.61 -2.77 -7.69
C GLU A 27 9.15 -1.82 -6.60
N THR A 28 10.38 -1.31 -6.76
CA THR A 28 11.01 -0.41 -5.79
C THR A 28 11.27 0.96 -6.40
N PHE A 29 10.87 2.01 -5.69
CA PHE A 29 11.00 3.39 -6.10
C PHE A 29 11.96 4.16 -5.17
N ALA A 30 12.50 5.26 -5.68
CA ALA A 30 13.44 6.11 -4.95
C ALA A 30 12.75 6.94 -3.85
N SER A 31 11.47 7.28 -4.04
CA SER A 31 10.72 8.13 -3.13
C SER A 31 9.30 7.63 -2.83
N ARG A 32 8.77 8.08 -1.69
CA ARG A 32 7.39 7.80 -1.25
C ARG A 32 6.37 8.28 -2.26
N GLU A 33 6.60 9.47 -2.79
CA GLU A 33 5.69 10.16 -3.69
C GLU A 33 5.61 9.43 -5.03
N GLU A 34 6.74 8.96 -5.57
CA GLU A 34 6.77 8.12 -6.77
C GLU A 34 6.02 6.80 -6.55
N ALA A 35 6.31 6.11 -5.44
CA ALA A 35 5.66 4.83 -5.13
C ALA A 35 4.13 4.98 -4.97
N ILE A 36 3.67 6.04 -4.31
CA ILE A 36 2.23 6.33 -4.18
C ILE A 36 1.63 6.70 -5.52
N THR A 37 2.31 7.54 -6.32
CA THR A 37 1.82 7.94 -7.64
C THR A 37 1.67 6.73 -8.55
N HIS A 38 2.67 5.84 -8.55
CA HIS A 38 2.60 4.58 -9.27
C HIS A 38 1.45 3.71 -8.77
N ALA A 39 1.34 3.49 -7.45
CA ALA A 39 0.25 2.72 -6.85
C ALA A 39 -1.15 3.25 -7.22
N GLN A 40 -1.34 4.57 -7.29
CA GLN A 40 -2.59 5.19 -7.72
C GLN A 40 -2.86 4.99 -9.22
N SER A 41 -1.81 5.00 -10.06
CA SER A 41 -1.90 4.81 -11.52
C SER A 41 -2.35 3.41 -11.92
N LEU A 42 -2.21 2.43 -11.03
CA LEU A 42 -2.72 1.07 -11.20
C LEU A 42 -4.25 0.97 -10.98
N ASP A 43 -4.89 2.09 -10.65
CA ASP A 43 -6.32 2.22 -10.33
C ASP A 43 -6.88 1.14 -9.35
N PRO A 44 -6.17 0.76 -8.26
CA PRO A 44 -6.70 -0.20 -7.30
C PRO A 44 -7.87 0.38 -6.50
N GLU A 45 -8.74 -0.48 -6.01
CA GLU A 45 -9.79 -0.03 -5.08
C GLU A 45 -9.20 0.41 -3.72
N TRP A 46 -8.07 -0.21 -3.34
CA TRP A 46 -7.42 -0.03 -2.05
C TRP A 46 -5.90 0.07 -2.19
N ILE A 47 -5.32 1.01 -1.44
CA ILE A 47 -3.88 1.15 -1.27
C ILE A 47 -3.56 1.12 0.22
N GLU A 48 -2.61 0.30 0.65
CA GLU A 48 -2.10 0.35 2.02
C GLU A 48 -0.72 0.99 2.06
N VAL A 49 -0.54 2.03 2.85
CA VAL A 49 0.74 2.74 2.98
C VAL A 49 1.32 2.47 4.36
N GLY A 50 2.48 1.83 4.41
CA GLY A 50 3.25 1.55 5.61
C GLY A 50 4.37 2.56 5.78
N ASP A 51 4.17 3.55 6.65
CA ASP A 51 5.20 4.53 7.00
C ASP A 51 6.04 4.00 8.18
N ILE A 52 7.37 4.17 8.13
CA ILE A 52 8.24 3.72 9.23
C ILE A 52 8.03 4.61 10.45
N VAL A 53 7.77 3.97 11.57
CA VAL A 53 7.75 4.58 12.91
C VAL A 53 8.85 3.95 13.77
N GLY A 54 9.49 4.75 14.61
CA GLY A 54 10.57 4.28 15.48
C GLY A 54 11.92 4.14 14.76
N LEU A 55 12.43 5.25 14.21
CA LEU A 55 13.81 5.31 13.72
C LEU A 55 14.78 4.96 14.87
N GLY A 56 15.48 3.83 14.77
CA GLY A 56 16.48 3.40 15.76
C GLY A 56 16.16 2.11 16.55
N THR A 57 15.04 1.44 16.29
CA THR A 57 14.77 0.10 16.86
C THR A 57 15.20 -1.03 15.92
N PRO A 58 15.67 -2.20 16.42
CA PRO A 58 16.11 -3.32 15.59
C PRO A 58 15.01 -3.89 14.69
N ALA A 59 13.75 -3.75 15.11
CA ALA A 59 12.58 -4.01 14.28
C ALA A 59 12.08 -2.67 13.75
N GLN A 60 12.16 -2.46 12.43
CA GLN A 60 11.44 -1.37 11.78
C GLN A 60 9.95 -1.61 12.02
N GLN A 61 9.28 -0.69 12.73
CA GLN A 61 7.84 -0.74 12.92
C GLN A 61 7.19 0.07 11.80
N HIS A 62 6.11 -0.45 11.22
CA HIS A 62 5.33 0.27 10.22
C HIS A 62 4.00 0.71 10.81
N SER A 63 3.68 2.00 10.68
CA SER A 63 2.34 2.52 10.87
C SER A 63 1.59 2.41 9.53
N TRP A 64 0.56 1.57 9.51
CA TRP A 64 -0.22 1.30 8.30
C TRP A 64 -1.43 2.21 8.19
N THR A 65 -1.55 2.88 7.05
CA THR A 65 -2.73 3.68 6.66
C THR A 65 -3.35 3.07 5.43
N THR A 66 -4.63 2.70 5.50
CA THR A 66 -5.36 2.20 4.33
C THR A 66 -6.07 3.35 3.64
N LEU A 67 -5.86 3.50 2.33
CA LEU A 67 -6.52 4.44 1.46
C LEU A 67 -7.58 3.72 0.62
N ARG A 68 -8.76 4.32 0.50
CA ARG A 68 -9.84 3.85 -0.37
C ARG A 68 -10.00 4.80 -1.55
N ARG A 69 -10.14 4.24 -2.75
CA ARG A 69 -10.57 5.01 -3.93
C ARG A 69 -12.01 5.47 -3.76
N ARG A 70 -12.26 6.76 -3.92
CA ARG A 70 -13.60 7.38 -3.92
C ARG A 70 -14.19 7.36 -5.33
N ALA A 71 -15.50 7.62 -5.43
CA ALA A 71 -16.19 7.71 -6.72
C ALA A 71 -15.62 8.78 -7.66
N ASN A 72 -14.97 9.81 -7.12
CA ASN A 72 -14.30 10.86 -7.89
C ASN A 72 -12.84 10.51 -8.29
N GLY A 73 -12.40 9.27 -8.08
CA GLY A 73 -11.04 8.80 -8.39
C GLY A 73 -9.96 9.17 -7.37
N SER A 74 -10.27 10.03 -6.39
CA SER A 74 -9.31 10.39 -5.33
C SER A 74 -9.19 9.29 -4.26
N TYR A 75 -8.02 9.21 -3.62
CA TYR A 75 -7.79 8.31 -2.50
C TYR A 75 -7.91 9.04 -1.18
N ALA A 76 -8.55 8.41 -0.19
CA ALA A 76 -8.68 8.97 1.15
C ALA A 76 -8.48 7.91 2.24
N PRO A 77 -7.97 8.30 3.43
CA PRO A 77 -7.83 7.39 4.55
C PRO A 77 -9.16 6.71 4.91
N SER A 78 -9.07 5.42 5.18
CA SER A 78 -10.15 4.57 5.64
C SER A 78 -9.81 4.02 7.03
N ALA A 79 -10.83 3.91 7.89
CA ALA A 79 -10.68 3.29 9.21
C ALA A 79 -10.51 1.75 9.13
N LEU A 80 -10.73 1.15 7.95
CA LEU A 80 -10.64 -0.30 7.75
C LEU A 80 -9.17 -0.73 7.66
N LYS A 81 -8.72 -1.52 8.63
CA LYS A 81 -7.41 -2.20 8.60
C LYS A 81 -7.46 -3.42 7.67
N TRP A 82 -6.34 -3.70 7.01
CA TRP A 82 -6.21 -4.78 6.02
C TRP A 82 -6.52 -6.19 6.52
N GLN A 83 -6.20 -6.51 7.79
CA GLN A 83 -6.49 -7.84 8.35
C GLN A 83 -7.97 -8.24 8.29
N ALA A 84 -8.89 -7.30 8.06
CA ALA A 84 -10.32 -7.58 7.90
C ALA A 84 -10.78 -7.77 6.44
N LYS A 85 -9.89 -7.73 5.43
CA LYS A 85 -10.25 -7.72 3.99
C LYS A 85 -9.79 -8.93 3.18
N ARG A 86 -9.10 -9.89 3.82
CA ARG A 86 -8.76 -11.18 3.20
C ARG A 86 -9.89 -12.21 3.35
N ASP A 87 -10.88 -11.93 4.18
CA ASP A 87 -11.96 -12.85 4.57
C ASP A 87 -13.34 -12.46 4.01
N ASP A 88 -13.43 -11.50 3.08
CA ASP A 88 -14.67 -11.11 2.38
C ASP A 88 -14.61 -11.45 0.88
#